data_AF-A0A2D6CWD3-F1
#
_entry.id   AF-A0A2D6CWD3-F1
#
_cell.length_a   1.000
_cell.length_b   1.000
_cell.length_c   1.000
_cell.angle_alpha   90.00
_cell.angle_beta   90.00
_cell.angle_gamma   90.00
#
_symmetry.space_group_name_H-M   'P 1'
#
loop_
_entity.id
_entity.type
_entity.pdbx_description
1 polymer ?
#
loop_
_entity_poly.entity_id
_entity_poly.type
_entity_poly.pdbx_seq_one_letter_code
_entity_poly.pdbx_strand_id
1 'polypeptide(L)'
;MKILSVRHGFLADHSSTSYEFLAVDKPLDTAARAAVGRLSSRVLPTSRRASFIYHVEGYDIPGGWGALMAEHYDVMYSESYDWWTLSVAFPTTDHDLVETIRAYAFQGVEELGVDVAYENNRVIVSIECRLDVGQLHHSGYYEDEWHEDEETDPDADFVVVDDSLLDLLMRVREQLRQGDCQTLYAVWETYRDGGEGPPAPGKTPTGATVAAELASLLASE
;
A
#
# COMPACT_ATOMS: atom_id res chain seq x y z
N MET A 1 -50.31 -22.27 9.16
CA MET A 1 -48.86 -22.49 9.33
C MET A 1 -48.15 -21.23 8.85
N LYS A 2 -47.49 -20.47 9.74
CA LYS A 2 -46.81 -19.21 9.44
C LYS A 2 -45.31 -19.41 9.63
N ILE A 3 -44.52 -19.17 8.59
CA ILE A 3 -43.06 -19.10 8.67
C ILE A 3 -42.72 -17.71 9.25
N LEU A 4 -41.94 -17.67 10.34
CA LEU A 4 -41.65 -16.45 11.13
C LEU A 4 -40.20 -15.96 11.05
N SER A 5 -39.36 -16.52 10.19
CA SER A 5 -38.03 -15.96 9.99
C SER A 5 -37.46 -16.40 8.65
N VAL A 6 -37.20 -15.43 7.78
CA VAL A 6 -36.21 -15.56 6.71
C VAL A 6 -34.93 -15.00 7.32
N ARG A 7 -33.96 -15.87 7.67
CA ARG A 7 -32.59 -15.40 7.84
C ARG A 7 -32.08 -15.08 6.44
N HIS A 8 -31.86 -13.80 6.16
CA HIS A 8 -30.93 -13.42 5.09
C HIS A 8 -29.56 -13.90 5.59
N GLY A 9 -29.17 -15.12 5.19
CA GLY A 9 -27.77 -15.48 5.26
C GLY A 9 -27.05 -14.45 4.40
N PHE A 10 -26.26 -13.59 5.03
CA PHE A 10 -25.18 -12.93 4.32
C PHE A 10 -24.26 -14.07 3.86
N LEU A 11 -24.42 -14.47 2.61
CA LEU A 11 -23.24 -14.84 1.85
C LEU A 11 -22.44 -13.54 1.82
N ALA A 12 -21.41 -13.44 2.66
CA ALA A 12 -20.41 -12.40 2.48
C ALA A 12 -19.90 -12.60 1.05
N ASP A 13 -20.27 -11.69 0.17
CA ASP A 13 -19.55 -11.52 -1.07
C ASP A 13 -18.15 -11.09 -0.65
N HIS A 14 -17.19 -11.99 -0.81
CA HIS A 14 -15.79 -11.80 -0.44
C HIS A 14 -15.08 -10.70 -1.27
N SER A 15 -15.82 -9.81 -1.96
CA SER A 15 -15.30 -8.65 -2.68
C SER A 15 -15.11 -7.48 -1.72
N SER A 16 -14.10 -7.57 -0.85
CA SER A 16 -13.64 -6.41 -0.10
C SER A 16 -12.30 -5.93 -0.59
N THR A 17 -12.21 -4.63 -0.83
CA THR A 17 -10.96 -3.93 -1.12
C THR A 17 -10.66 -2.98 0.03
N SER A 18 -9.48 -3.11 0.63
CA SER A 18 -8.98 -2.23 1.67
C SER A 18 -7.82 -1.38 1.16
N TYR A 19 -7.64 -0.19 1.74
CA TYR A 19 -6.49 0.67 1.49
C TYR A 19 -6.03 1.27 2.82
N GLU A 20 -4.73 1.25 3.07
CA GLU A 20 -4.10 1.98 4.17
C GLU A 20 -3.10 2.97 3.60
N PHE A 21 -3.24 4.25 3.95
CA PHE A 21 -2.37 5.33 3.49
C PHE A 21 -1.60 5.97 4.64
N LEU A 22 -0.36 6.38 4.36
CA LEU A 22 0.51 7.09 5.30
C LEU A 22 1.24 8.27 4.65
N ALA A 23 1.11 9.44 5.28
CA ALA A 23 1.85 10.65 4.95
C ALA A 23 3.05 10.77 5.89
N VAL A 24 4.26 10.67 5.32
CA VAL A 24 5.54 10.60 6.02
C VAL A 24 6.15 12.00 6.08
N ASP A 25 6.34 12.63 4.93
CA ASP A 25 7.10 13.88 4.83
C ASP A 25 6.32 15.08 5.37
N LYS A 26 5.03 15.17 5.00
CA LYS A 26 4.17 16.31 5.37
C LYS A 26 2.81 15.83 5.89
N PRO A 27 2.42 16.18 7.13
CA PRO A 27 1.06 15.95 7.60
C PRO A 27 0.02 16.66 6.71
N LEU A 28 -1.15 16.04 6.56
CA LEU A 28 -2.30 16.63 5.92
C LEU A 28 -2.80 17.82 6.73
N ASP A 29 -2.93 18.96 6.07
CA ASP A 29 -3.59 20.12 6.63
C ASP A 29 -5.13 19.94 6.65
N THR A 30 -5.83 20.87 7.29
CA THR A 30 -7.29 20.82 7.44
C THR A 30 -8.01 20.73 6.09
N ALA A 31 -7.51 21.38 5.03
CA ALA A 31 -8.13 21.36 3.73
C ALA A 31 -7.93 20.00 3.03
N ALA A 32 -6.73 19.44 3.11
CA ALA A 32 -6.41 18.10 2.59
C ALA A 32 -7.22 17.01 3.32
N ARG A 33 -7.28 17.04 4.67
CA ARG A 33 -8.11 16.10 5.44
C ARG A 33 -9.58 16.20 5.04
N ALA A 34 -10.11 17.41 4.89
CA ALA A 34 -11.48 17.60 4.45
C ALA A 34 -11.71 17.11 3.01
N ALA A 35 -10.72 17.18 2.13
CA ALA A 35 -10.80 16.65 0.77
C ALA A 35 -10.84 15.12 0.75
N VAL A 36 -9.90 14.47 1.46
CA VAL A 36 -9.87 13.01 1.61
C VAL A 36 -11.15 12.51 2.29
N GLY A 37 -11.62 13.20 3.33
CA GLY A 37 -12.86 12.91 4.06
C GLY A 37 -14.14 12.97 3.21
N ARG A 38 -14.10 13.59 2.01
CA ARG A 38 -15.23 13.63 1.08
C ARG A 38 -15.27 12.44 0.12
N LEU A 39 -14.19 11.66 0.02
CA LEU A 39 -14.11 10.52 -0.90
C LEU A 39 -14.97 9.33 -0.44
N SER A 40 -15.21 9.22 0.87
CA SER A 40 -16.09 8.22 1.45
C SER A 40 -16.72 8.76 2.73
N SER A 41 -17.99 8.43 2.99
CA SER A 41 -18.61 8.79 4.27
C SER A 41 -18.07 7.97 5.45
N ARG A 42 -17.26 6.93 5.18
CA ARG A 42 -16.70 6.03 6.18
C ARG A 42 -15.24 6.33 6.53
N VAL A 43 -14.55 7.14 5.73
CA VAL A 43 -13.15 7.48 6.02
C VAL A 43 -13.08 8.62 7.03
N LEU A 44 -12.27 8.44 8.06
CA LEU A 44 -11.92 9.47 9.03
C LEU A 44 -10.42 9.74 8.95
N PRO A 45 -9.96 10.59 8.02
CA PRO A 45 -8.53 10.83 7.83
C PRO A 45 -7.96 11.60 9.02
N THR A 46 -6.84 11.11 9.56
CA THR A 46 -6.05 11.83 10.55
C THR A 46 -5.09 12.80 9.85
N SER A 47 -4.20 13.44 10.61
CA SER A 47 -3.13 14.25 10.02
C SER A 47 -2.13 13.44 9.19
N ARG A 48 -2.08 12.11 9.32
CA ARG A 48 -1.11 11.28 8.61
C ARG A 48 -1.67 10.02 7.97
N ARG A 49 -2.79 9.50 8.46
CA ARG A 49 -3.35 8.22 8.00
C ARG A 49 -4.74 8.39 7.42
N ALA A 50 -5.09 7.53 6.49
CA ALA A 50 -6.46 7.31 6.07
C ALA A 50 -6.63 5.84 5.68
N SER A 51 -7.75 5.25 6.09
CA SER A 51 -8.14 3.89 5.78
C SER A 51 -9.43 3.90 4.98
N PHE A 52 -9.47 3.12 3.90
CA PHE A 52 -10.67 2.93 3.10
C PHE A 52 -11.01 1.45 3.04
N ILE A 53 -12.29 1.13 3.22
CA ILE A 53 -12.80 -0.24 3.06
C ILE A 53 -14.06 -0.20 2.22
N TYR A 54 -14.05 -0.94 1.12
CA TYR A 54 -15.19 -1.16 0.24
C TYR A 54 -15.55 -2.64 0.30
N HIS A 55 -16.83 -2.95 0.50
CA HIS A 55 -17.35 -4.33 0.59
C HIS A 55 -18.22 -4.71 -0.62
N VAL A 56 -18.06 -4.02 -1.75
CA VAL A 56 -18.90 -4.21 -2.92
C VAL A 56 -18.01 -4.28 -4.15
N GLU A 57 -18.19 -5.34 -4.95
CA GLU A 57 -17.49 -5.52 -6.21
C GLU A 57 -17.65 -4.30 -7.13
N GLY A 58 -16.54 -3.82 -7.67
CA GLY A 58 -16.50 -2.67 -8.60
C GLY A 58 -16.65 -1.30 -7.94
N TYR A 59 -16.74 -1.20 -6.61
CA TYR A 59 -16.61 0.06 -5.89
C TYR A 59 -15.16 0.28 -5.46
N ASP A 60 -14.67 1.50 -5.69
CA ASP A 60 -13.31 1.92 -5.37
C ASP A 60 -13.30 3.42 -4.96
N ILE A 61 -12.16 3.92 -4.48
CA ILE A 61 -11.89 5.31 -4.18
C ILE A 61 -12.25 6.17 -5.41
N PRO A 62 -13.17 7.14 -5.28
CA PRO A 62 -13.48 8.05 -6.37
C PRO A 62 -12.23 8.80 -6.84
N GLY A 63 -11.88 8.67 -8.12
CA GLY A 63 -10.67 9.25 -8.70
C GLY A 63 -9.40 8.39 -8.57
N GLY A 64 -9.50 7.23 -7.90
CA GLY A 64 -8.43 6.25 -7.75
C GLY A 64 -7.41 6.60 -6.67
N TRP A 65 -6.72 5.58 -6.17
CA TRP A 65 -5.68 5.72 -5.15
C TRP A 65 -4.44 6.50 -5.65
N GLY A 66 -4.15 6.47 -6.96
CA GLY A 66 -2.98 7.14 -7.55
C GLY A 66 -2.98 8.65 -7.32
N ALA A 67 -4.14 9.30 -7.43
CA ALA A 67 -4.29 10.73 -7.15
C ALA A 67 -3.94 11.07 -5.69
N LEU A 68 -4.29 10.19 -4.74
CA LEU A 68 -3.95 10.36 -3.33
C LEU A 68 -2.44 10.26 -3.08
N MET A 69 -1.73 9.38 -3.80
CA MET A 69 -0.26 9.27 -3.73
C MET A 69 0.45 10.46 -4.41
N ALA A 70 -0.13 10.99 -5.49
CA ALA A 70 0.38 12.16 -6.19
C ALA A 70 0.23 13.46 -5.39
N GLU A 71 -0.72 13.53 -4.45
CA GLU A 71 -1.05 14.79 -3.75
C GLU A 71 -0.83 14.79 -2.24
N HIS A 72 -1.04 13.66 -1.55
CA HIS A 72 -1.24 13.66 -0.10
C HIS A 72 -0.40 12.63 0.67
N TYR A 73 -0.18 11.44 0.10
CA TYR A 73 0.41 10.32 0.82
C TYR A 73 1.72 9.85 0.19
N ASP A 74 2.58 9.25 1.01
CA ASP A 74 3.93 8.81 0.66
C ASP A 74 4.06 7.29 0.62
N VAL A 75 3.19 6.58 1.32
CA VAL A 75 3.15 5.12 1.40
C VAL A 75 1.70 4.66 1.40
N MET A 76 1.41 3.58 0.71
CA MET A 76 0.13 2.91 0.72
C MET A 76 0.28 1.41 0.52
N TYR A 77 -0.59 0.63 1.15
CA TYR A 77 -0.91 -0.70 0.64
C TYR A 77 -2.41 -0.86 0.45
N SER A 78 -2.78 -1.75 -0.47
CA SER A 78 -4.15 -2.19 -0.70
C SER A 78 -4.19 -3.70 -0.77
N GLU A 79 -5.28 -4.27 -0.26
CA GLU A 79 -5.60 -5.69 -0.39
C GLU A 79 -6.95 -5.81 -1.11
N SER A 80 -7.00 -6.68 -2.11
CA SER A 80 -8.20 -7.05 -2.83
C SER A 80 -8.14 -8.55 -3.13
N TYR A 81 -8.82 -9.36 -2.32
CA TYR A 81 -8.64 -10.82 -2.30
C TYR A 81 -7.15 -11.17 -2.05
N ASP A 82 -6.57 -12.06 -2.86
CA ASP A 82 -5.16 -12.46 -2.74
C ASP A 82 -4.20 -11.47 -3.43
N TRP A 83 -4.71 -10.40 -4.05
CA TRP A 83 -3.91 -9.38 -4.72
C TRP A 83 -3.65 -8.19 -3.80
N TRP A 84 -2.40 -7.76 -3.84
CA TRP A 84 -1.93 -6.61 -3.08
C TRP A 84 -1.32 -5.58 -4.03
N THR A 85 -1.56 -4.32 -3.72
CA THR A 85 -0.83 -3.20 -4.32
C THR A 85 -0.04 -2.53 -3.23
N LEU A 86 1.29 -2.51 -3.34
CA LEU A 86 2.17 -1.78 -2.45
C LEU A 86 2.68 -0.56 -3.18
N SER A 87 2.49 0.63 -2.64
CA SER A 87 2.87 1.87 -3.33
C SER A 87 3.69 2.78 -2.43
N VAL A 88 4.74 3.37 -3.01
CA VAL A 88 5.56 4.39 -2.37
C VAL A 88 5.71 5.59 -3.28
N ALA A 89 5.66 6.78 -2.70
CA ALA A 89 5.82 8.04 -3.42
C ALA A 89 6.73 9.00 -2.68
N PHE A 90 7.52 9.75 -3.43
CA PHE A 90 8.38 10.79 -2.86
C PHE A 90 8.69 11.89 -3.87
N PRO A 91 8.87 13.14 -3.40
CA PRO A 91 9.20 14.25 -4.27
C PRO A 91 10.64 14.13 -4.80
N THR A 92 10.82 14.35 -6.10
CA THR A 92 12.15 14.47 -6.71
C THR A 92 12.10 15.32 -7.97
N THR A 93 13.18 16.07 -8.20
CA THR A 93 13.45 16.78 -9.47
C THR A 93 14.64 16.18 -10.22
N ASP A 94 15.23 15.13 -9.67
CA ASP A 94 16.32 14.38 -10.29
C ASP A 94 15.72 13.41 -11.31
N HIS A 95 15.81 13.78 -12.59
CA HIS A 95 15.29 12.96 -13.69
C HIS A 95 16.13 11.68 -13.91
N ASP A 96 17.43 11.70 -13.61
CA ASP A 96 18.28 10.52 -13.77
C ASP A 96 17.90 9.45 -12.74
N LEU A 97 17.55 9.87 -11.51
CA LEU A 97 16.98 8.98 -10.50
C LEU A 97 15.65 8.36 -10.97
N VAL A 98 14.75 9.17 -11.53
CA VAL A 98 13.45 8.68 -12.04
C VAL A 98 13.65 7.64 -13.14
N GLU A 99 14.53 7.90 -14.10
CA GLU A 99 14.83 6.95 -15.18
C GLU A 99 15.55 5.70 -14.66
N THR A 100 16.39 5.83 -13.63
CA THR A 100 17.01 4.69 -12.95
C THR A 100 15.96 3.77 -12.35
N ILE A 101 14.96 4.32 -11.65
CA ILE A 101 13.87 3.55 -11.06
C ILE A 101 12.97 2.95 -12.14
N ARG A 102 12.64 3.71 -13.19
CA ARG A 102 11.82 3.24 -14.33
C ARG A 102 12.43 2.07 -15.07
N ALA A 103 13.76 1.94 -15.09
CA ALA A 103 14.41 0.78 -15.69
C ALA A 103 14.00 -0.55 -15.02
N TYR A 104 13.45 -0.51 -13.81
CA TYR A 104 12.93 -1.68 -13.07
C TYR A 104 11.42 -1.88 -13.22
N ALA A 105 10.71 -1.04 -13.98
CA ALA A 105 9.30 -1.27 -14.29
C ALA A 105 9.15 -2.48 -15.21
N PHE A 106 8.23 -3.39 -14.89
CA PHE A 106 7.95 -4.57 -15.70
C PHE A 106 6.55 -5.12 -15.41
N GLN A 107 6.02 -5.85 -16.38
CA GLN A 107 4.80 -6.64 -16.22
C GLN A 107 5.19 -8.12 -16.20
N GLY A 108 4.94 -8.77 -15.07
CA GLY A 108 5.15 -10.19 -14.85
C GLY A 108 3.91 -11.03 -15.16
N VAL A 109 3.88 -12.23 -14.60
CA VAL A 109 2.72 -13.15 -14.70
C VAL A 109 1.51 -12.62 -13.95
N GLU A 110 0.30 -12.93 -14.43
CA GLU A 110 -0.97 -12.64 -13.73
C GLU A 110 -1.15 -11.20 -13.22
N GLU A 111 -0.69 -10.21 -14.00
CA GLU A 111 -0.75 -8.77 -13.66
C GLU A 111 0.10 -8.37 -12.44
N LEU A 112 1.00 -9.24 -11.98
CA LEU A 112 2.03 -8.92 -10.98
C LEU A 112 3.16 -8.14 -11.64
N GLY A 113 3.83 -7.26 -10.89
CA GLY A 113 4.91 -6.47 -11.47
C GLY A 113 5.26 -5.22 -10.69
N VAL A 114 5.85 -4.28 -11.44
CA VAL A 114 6.21 -2.96 -10.94
C VAL A 114 5.81 -1.92 -11.98
N ASP A 115 4.98 -0.96 -11.56
CA ASP A 115 4.70 0.26 -12.31
C ASP A 115 5.42 1.48 -11.71
N VAL A 116 5.83 2.41 -12.58
CA VAL A 116 6.53 3.64 -12.16
C VAL A 116 5.96 4.86 -12.86
N ALA A 117 5.21 5.67 -12.13
CA ALA A 117 4.68 6.95 -12.58
C ALA A 117 5.53 8.13 -12.08
N TYR A 118 5.48 9.25 -12.81
CA TYR A 118 6.06 10.52 -12.37
C TYR A 118 5.04 11.64 -12.57
N GLU A 119 4.47 12.13 -11.47
CA GLU A 119 3.37 13.08 -11.45
C GLU A 119 3.57 14.10 -10.35
N ASN A 120 3.24 15.38 -10.58
CA ASN A 120 3.37 16.46 -9.59
C ASN A 120 4.77 16.55 -8.94
N ASN A 121 5.83 16.30 -9.71
CA ASN A 121 7.22 16.21 -9.24
C ASN A 121 7.46 15.13 -8.18
N ARG A 122 6.64 14.09 -8.17
CA ARG A 122 6.78 12.90 -7.33
C ARG A 122 6.95 11.69 -8.23
N VAL A 123 7.90 10.85 -7.90
CA VAL A 123 7.91 9.48 -8.42
C VAL A 123 6.98 8.65 -7.56
N ILE A 124 6.17 7.82 -8.21
CA ILE A 124 5.25 6.88 -7.58
C ILE A 124 5.64 5.51 -8.12
N VAL A 125 6.00 4.61 -7.22
CA VAL A 125 6.34 3.22 -7.54
C VAL A 125 5.27 2.34 -6.93
N SER A 126 4.64 1.52 -7.76
CA SER A 126 3.64 0.55 -7.34
C SER A 126 4.13 -0.86 -7.66
N ILE A 127 3.87 -1.76 -6.74
CA ILE A 127 4.22 -3.17 -6.81
C ILE A 127 2.92 -3.95 -6.70
N GLU A 128 2.53 -4.59 -7.79
CA GLU A 128 1.42 -5.53 -7.85
C GLU A 128 1.95 -6.92 -7.48
N CYS A 129 1.48 -7.46 -6.36
CA CYS A 129 2.02 -8.69 -5.79
C CYS A 129 0.95 -9.57 -5.13
N ARG A 130 1.34 -10.80 -4.78
CA ARG A 130 0.64 -11.63 -3.80
C ARG A 130 1.49 -11.71 -2.53
N LEU A 131 0.86 -11.62 -1.37
CA LEU A 131 1.55 -11.76 -0.09
C LEU A 131 1.21 -13.11 0.56
N ASP A 132 2.22 -13.76 1.15
CA ASP A 132 2.02 -14.87 2.08
C ASP A 132 1.60 -14.32 3.45
N VAL A 133 0.30 -14.04 3.58
CA VAL A 133 -0.30 -13.39 4.76
C VAL A 133 -0.13 -14.24 6.04
N GLY A 134 0.18 -15.54 5.92
CA GLY A 134 0.56 -16.38 7.05
C GLY A 134 1.79 -15.86 7.81
N GLN A 135 2.66 -15.10 7.15
CA GLN A 135 3.83 -14.46 7.76
C GLN A 135 3.53 -13.09 8.38
N LEU A 136 2.50 -12.37 7.91
CA LEU A 136 2.06 -11.09 8.47
C LEU A 136 1.27 -11.28 9.78
N HIS A 137 0.50 -12.36 9.89
CA HIS A 137 -0.33 -12.66 11.06
C HIS A 137 0.44 -13.19 12.28
N HIS A 138 1.78 -13.28 12.24
CA HIS A 138 2.55 -13.70 13.42
C HIS A 138 2.78 -12.57 14.45
N SER A 139 2.37 -11.33 14.16
CA SER A 139 2.40 -10.19 15.10
C SER A 139 1.00 -9.61 15.34
N GLY A 140 0.37 -9.99 16.46
CA GLY A 140 -0.75 -9.25 17.05
C GLY A 140 -2.15 -9.69 16.62
N TYR A 141 -2.71 -10.64 17.36
CA TYR A 141 -4.15 -10.90 17.36
C TYR A 141 -4.91 -9.62 17.76
N TYR A 142 -5.79 -9.13 16.89
CA TYR A 142 -6.92 -8.29 17.29
C TYR A 142 -8.13 -9.21 17.51
N GLU A 143 -8.44 -9.47 18.78
CA GLU A 143 -9.82 -9.80 19.16
C GLU A 143 -10.62 -8.49 19.07
N ASP A 144 -11.68 -8.49 18.26
CA ASP A 144 -12.67 -7.42 18.18
C ASP A 144 -13.35 -7.19 19.54
N GLU A 145 -12.79 -6.32 20.37
CA GLU A 145 -13.53 -5.67 21.46
C GLU A 145 -13.97 -4.28 20.98
N TRP A 146 -15.21 -4.23 20.49
CA TRP A 146 -15.96 -3.01 20.23
C TRP A 146 -16.11 -2.22 21.54
N HIS A 147 -15.28 -1.19 21.73
CA HIS A 147 -15.52 -0.16 22.73
C HIS A 147 -16.46 0.90 22.15
N GLU A 148 -17.73 0.82 22.53
CA GLU A 148 -18.68 1.93 22.43
C GLU A 148 -18.24 3.09 23.33
N ASP A 149 -18.34 4.29 22.78
CA ASP A 149 -18.34 5.60 23.45
C ASP A 149 -17.06 6.08 24.15
N GLU A 150 -16.27 6.91 23.47
CA GLU A 150 -15.68 8.12 24.06
C GLU A 150 -15.32 9.13 22.94
N GLU A 151 -15.70 10.40 23.11
CA GLU A 151 -15.43 11.50 22.19
C GLU A 151 -13.95 11.54 21.81
N THR A 152 -13.65 11.10 20.59
CA THR A 152 -12.28 10.99 20.11
C THR A 152 -11.76 12.39 19.76
N ASP A 153 -10.87 12.92 20.60
CA ASP A 153 -10.08 14.11 20.27
C ASP A 153 -9.30 13.83 18.97
N PRO A 154 -9.57 14.57 17.87
CA PRO A 154 -8.89 14.35 16.58
C PRO A 154 -7.39 14.72 16.61
N ASP A 155 -6.93 15.36 17.69
CA ASP A 155 -5.53 15.71 17.94
C ASP A 155 -4.89 14.88 19.08
N ALA A 156 -5.59 13.87 19.64
CA ALA A 156 -4.95 12.91 20.50
C ALA A 156 -3.96 12.08 19.66
N ASP A 157 -2.67 12.18 19.98
CA ASP A 157 -1.60 11.35 19.41
C ASP A 157 -1.96 9.87 19.61
N PHE A 158 -2.61 9.30 18.60
CA PHE A 158 -3.08 7.92 18.59
C PHE A 158 -1.87 6.98 18.67
N VAL A 159 -2.03 5.97 19.52
CA VAL A 159 -1.19 4.76 19.58
C VAL A 159 -0.79 4.36 18.17
N VAL A 160 0.52 4.34 17.90
CA VAL A 160 1.08 3.76 16.69
C VAL A 160 0.65 2.30 16.67
N VAL A 161 -0.39 1.99 15.92
CA VAL A 161 -0.61 0.62 15.45
C VAL A 161 0.62 0.31 14.62
N ASP A 162 1.45 -0.58 15.17
CA ASP A 162 2.68 -1.11 14.59
C ASP A 162 2.29 -1.86 13.32
N ASP A 163 2.27 -1.11 12.22
CA ASP A 163 1.94 -1.61 10.91
C ASP A 163 3.26 -1.93 10.22
N SER A 164 3.71 -3.16 10.46
CA SER A 164 5.01 -3.65 10.00
C SER A 164 5.15 -3.57 8.47
N LEU A 165 4.04 -3.63 7.73
CA LEU A 165 4.04 -3.47 6.27
C LEU A 165 4.24 -2.00 5.88
N LEU A 166 3.55 -1.04 6.50
CA LEU A 166 3.82 0.39 6.27
C LEU A 166 5.27 0.75 6.62
N ASP A 167 5.81 0.21 7.73
CA ASP A 167 7.19 0.44 8.15
C ASP A 167 8.21 -0.19 7.17
N LEU A 168 7.91 -1.35 6.62
CA LEU A 168 8.70 -1.94 5.53
C LEU A 168 8.66 -1.04 4.29
N LEU A 169 7.48 -0.58 3.88
CA LEU A 169 7.34 0.29 2.71
C LEU A 169 8.02 1.65 2.89
N MET A 170 8.03 2.21 4.11
CA MET A 170 8.82 3.40 4.44
C MET A 170 10.32 3.17 4.21
N ARG A 171 10.84 1.98 4.54
CA ARG A 171 12.25 1.62 4.30
C ARG A 171 12.53 1.40 2.80
N VAL A 172 11.61 0.77 2.07
CA VAL A 172 11.68 0.64 0.60
C VAL A 172 11.74 2.02 -0.05
N ARG A 173 10.85 2.92 0.36
CA ARG A 173 10.83 4.31 -0.10
C ARG A 173 12.18 5.00 0.08
N GLU A 174 12.79 4.88 1.25
CA GLU A 174 14.08 5.52 1.53
C GLU A 174 15.22 4.94 0.69
N GLN A 175 15.20 3.64 0.39
CA GLN A 175 16.17 3.03 -0.53
C GLN A 175 16.05 3.59 -1.95
N LEU A 176 14.82 3.69 -2.45
CA LEU A 176 14.56 4.24 -3.78
C LEU A 176 14.97 5.71 -3.87
N ARG A 177 14.76 6.50 -2.81
CA ARG A 177 15.25 7.89 -2.72
C ARG A 177 16.77 8.00 -2.86
N GLN A 178 17.50 6.96 -2.46
CA GLN A 178 18.95 6.88 -2.55
C GLN A 178 19.45 6.23 -3.86
N GLY A 179 18.53 5.86 -4.76
CA GLY A 179 18.84 5.15 -6.01
C GLY A 179 19.13 3.66 -5.83
N ASP A 180 18.89 3.11 -4.65
CA ASP A 180 19.05 1.68 -4.39
C ASP A 180 17.78 0.92 -4.80
N CYS A 181 17.86 0.25 -5.95
CA CYS A 181 16.75 -0.48 -6.56
C CYS A 181 16.76 -1.99 -6.25
N GLN A 182 17.50 -2.42 -5.21
CA GLN A 182 17.57 -3.85 -4.82
C GLN A 182 16.20 -4.46 -4.53
N THR A 183 15.29 -3.71 -3.91
CA THR A 183 13.92 -4.19 -3.65
C THR A 183 13.17 -4.47 -4.96
N LEU A 184 13.22 -3.55 -5.94
CA LEU A 184 12.54 -3.75 -7.22
C LEU A 184 13.16 -4.89 -8.02
N TYR A 185 14.49 -5.04 -7.95
CA TYR A 185 15.17 -6.18 -8.55
C TYR A 185 14.74 -7.52 -7.91
N ALA A 186 14.52 -7.57 -6.60
CA ALA A 186 14.02 -8.76 -5.92
C ALA A 186 12.60 -9.10 -6.35
N VAL A 187 11.72 -8.11 -6.49
CA VAL A 187 10.37 -8.30 -7.06
C VAL A 187 10.44 -8.86 -8.48
N TRP A 188 11.33 -8.32 -9.31
CA TRP A 188 11.57 -8.84 -10.66
C TRP A 188 12.05 -10.30 -10.66
N GLU A 189 13.01 -10.67 -9.83
CA GLU A 189 13.46 -12.07 -9.74
C GLU A 189 12.31 -13.03 -9.34
N THR A 190 11.38 -12.57 -8.50
CA THR A 190 10.22 -13.35 -8.05
C THR A 190 9.17 -13.53 -9.16
N TYR A 191 8.85 -12.48 -9.92
CA TYR A 191 7.71 -12.48 -10.84
C TYR A 191 8.06 -12.48 -12.34
N ARG A 192 9.33 -12.54 -12.71
CA ARG A 192 9.74 -12.56 -14.13
C ARG A 192 9.12 -13.75 -14.88
N ASP A 193 8.60 -13.47 -16.07
CA ASP A 193 8.10 -14.49 -17.02
C ASP A 193 9.08 -14.76 -18.17
N GLY A 194 10.38 -14.60 -17.90
CA GLY A 194 11.44 -14.59 -18.91
C GLY A 194 11.63 -13.23 -19.59
N GLY A 195 12.73 -13.09 -20.35
CA GLY A 195 13.14 -11.81 -20.96
C GLY A 195 14.44 -11.24 -20.38
N GLU A 196 14.94 -10.16 -21.00
CA GLU A 196 16.07 -9.39 -20.47
C GLU A 196 15.59 -8.56 -19.27
N GLY A 197 16.22 -8.75 -18.12
CA GLY A 197 15.85 -8.07 -16.89
C GLY A 197 16.44 -6.67 -16.76
N PRO A 198 16.00 -5.90 -15.76
CA PRO A 198 16.67 -4.67 -15.38
C PRO A 198 18.13 -4.92 -15.01
N PRO A 199 18.99 -3.88 -15.06
CA PRO A 199 20.38 -4.02 -14.64
C PRO A 199 20.46 -4.47 -13.18
N ALA A 200 21.38 -5.40 -12.88
CA ALA A 200 21.61 -5.80 -11.50
C ALA A 200 22.06 -4.58 -10.66
N PRO A 201 21.36 -4.23 -9.58
CA PRO A 201 21.69 -3.06 -8.78
C PRO A 201 23.01 -3.25 -8.03
N GLY A 202 23.64 -2.12 -7.67
CA GLY A 202 24.76 -2.14 -6.74
C GLY A 202 24.32 -2.70 -5.39
N LYS A 203 25.14 -3.56 -4.78
CA LYS A 203 24.80 -4.20 -3.50
C LYS A 203 25.20 -3.30 -2.33
N THR A 204 24.20 -2.86 -1.56
CA THR A 204 24.36 -2.26 -0.24
C THR A 204 23.84 -3.22 0.84
N PRO A 205 24.44 -3.30 2.04
CA PRO A 205 23.94 -4.18 3.10
C PRO A 205 22.51 -3.87 3.52
N THR A 206 22.17 -2.58 3.66
CA THR A 206 20.83 -2.13 4.04
C THR A 206 19.81 -2.46 2.94
N GLY A 207 20.18 -2.21 1.67
CA GLY A 207 19.41 -2.59 0.49
C GLY A 207 19.04 -4.07 0.48
N ALA A 208 20.05 -4.91 0.66
CA ALA A 208 19.88 -6.35 0.65
C ALA A 208 18.95 -6.85 1.78
N THR A 209 19.01 -6.23 2.96
CA THR A 209 18.13 -6.60 4.08
C THR A 209 16.66 -6.32 3.77
N VAL A 210 16.34 -5.11 3.30
CA VAL A 210 14.95 -4.74 3.01
C VAL A 210 14.42 -5.51 1.80
N ALA A 211 15.26 -5.72 0.77
CA ALA A 211 14.90 -6.52 -0.38
C ALA A 211 14.59 -7.98 0.02
N ALA A 212 15.39 -8.57 0.90
CA ALA A 212 15.16 -9.93 1.41
C ALA A 212 13.89 -10.01 2.26
N GLU A 213 13.62 -9.00 3.09
CA GLU A 213 12.41 -8.92 3.90
C GLU A 213 11.15 -8.83 3.04
N LEU A 214 11.10 -7.91 2.07
CA LEU A 214 9.98 -7.85 1.13
C LEU A 214 9.83 -9.16 0.36
N ALA A 215 10.93 -9.70 -0.19
CA ALA A 215 10.90 -10.95 -0.94
C ALA A 215 10.39 -12.14 -0.11
N SER A 216 10.64 -12.16 1.20
CA SER A 216 10.11 -13.23 2.08
C SER A 216 8.59 -13.19 2.25
N LEU A 217 7.99 -12.01 2.07
CA LEU A 217 6.54 -11.83 2.10
C LEU A 217 5.88 -12.14 0.75
N LEU A 218 6.62 -12.06 -0.35
CA LEU A 218 6.05 -12.32 -1.68
C LEU A 218 5.74 -13.81 -1.85
N ALA A 219 4.50 -14.12 -2.20
CA ALA A 219 4.13 -15.47 -2.59
C ALA A 219 4.56 -15.72 -4.05
N SER A 220 5.36 -16.75 -4.28
CA SER A 220 5.58 -17.34 -5.61
C SER A 220 4.58 -18.47 -5.81
N GLU A 221 4.04 -18.61 -7.03
CA GLU A 221 3.15 -19.75 -7.39
C GLU A 221 3.76 -21.14 -7.10
#